data_AF-A0A524LCX7-F1
#
_entry.id   AF-A0A524LCX7-F1
#
_cell.length_a   1.000
_cell.length_b   1.000
_cell.length_c   1.000
_cell.angle_alpha   90.00
_cell.angle_beta   90.00
_cell.angle_gamma   90.00
#
_symmetry.space_group_name_H-M   'P 1'
#
loop_
_entity.id
_entity.type
_entity.pdbx_description
1 polymer ?
#
loop_
_entity_poly.entity_id
_entity_poly.type
_entity_poly.pdbx_seq_one_letter_code
_entity_poly.pdbx_strand_id
1 'polypeptide(L)'
;MPKVVRSAKGREVNFDMLKIKAQMANAPKPTNVKAREDFIDQKFKRRLKRIKRPVGLKPASVSDIKEEPTVEIEPEDNTEPTEE
;
A
#
# COMPACT_ATOMS: atom_id res chain seq x y z
N MET A 1 -31.33 1.82 23.93
CA MET A 1 -30.38 2.13 25.02
C MET A 1 -29.20 1.17 24.93
N PRO A 2 -27.96 1.65 25.05
CA PRO A 2 -26.77 0.79 24.94
C PRO A 2 -26.78 -0.26 26.06
N LYS A 3 -26.49 -1.52 25.71
CA LYS A 3 -26.43 -2.62 26.69
C LYS A 3 -25.13 -2.54 27.49
N VAL A 4 -25.20 -1.91 28.66
CA VAL A 4 -24.12 -1.88 29.66
C VAL A 4 -24.36 -3.02 30.66
N VAL A 5 -23.41 -3.94 30.75
CA VAL A 5 -23.42 -5.04 31.74
C VAL A 5 -22.20 -4.96 32.64
N ARG A 6 -22.25 -5.61 33.81
CA ARG A 6 -21.06 -5.76 34.66
C ARG A 6 -20.28 -7.02 34.31
N SER A 7 -18.96 -6.88 34.21
CA SER A 7 -18.03 -8.01 34.09
C SER A 7 -17.90 -8.76 35.41
N ALA A 8 -17.34 -9.97 35.36
CA ALA A 8 -16.98 -10.75 36.56
C ALA A 8 -15.99 -10.01 37.49
N LYS A 9 -15.27 -9.02 36.98
CA LYS A 9 -14.37 -8.15 37.75
C LYS A 9 -15.04 -6.86 38.25
N GLY A 10 -16.37 -6.77 38.16
CA GLY A 10 -17.17 -5.62 38.63
C GLY A 10 -17.11 -4.37 37.75
N ARG A 11 -16.37 -4.38 36.64
CA ARG A 11 -16.28 -3.24 35.72
C ARG A 11 -17.47 -3.22 34.75
N GLU A 12 -17.92 -2.03 34.39
CA GLU A 12 -18.94 -1.83 33.37
C GLU A 12 -18.37 -2.12 31.97
N VAL A 13 -19.11 -2.92 31.19
CA VAL A 13 -18.76 -3.32 29.84
C VAL A 13 -19.95 -3.01 28.94
N ASN A 14 -19.70 -2.19 27.90
CA ASN A 14 -20.68 -1.87 26.88
C ASN A 14 -20.42 -2.74 25.64
N PHE A 15 -21.28 -3.73 25.42
CA PHE A 15 -21.12 -4.66 24.30
C PHE A 15 -21.35 -4.03 22.94
N ASP A 16 -22.27 -3.06 22.86
CA ASP A 16 -22.56 -2.36 21.61
C ASP A 16 -21.32 -1.56 21.16
N MET A 17 -20.66 -0.89 22.10
CA MET A 17 -19.41 -0.17 21.82
C MET A 17 -18.27 -1.11 21.39
N LEU A 18 -18.19 -2.31 21.98
CA LEU A 18 -17.20 -3.32 21.58
C LEU A 18 -17.46 -3.83 20.16
N LYS A 19 -18.72 -4.08 19.80
CA LYS A 19 -19.11 -4.49 18.43
C LYS A 19 -18.80 -3.41 17.41
N ILE A 20 -19.12 -2.15 17.70
CA ILE A 20 -18.81 -1.02 16.81
C ILE A 20 -17.31 -0.91 16.60
N LYS A 21 -16.50 -1.02 17.67
CA LYS A 21 -15.03 -1.02 17.55
C LYS A 21 -14.51 -2.17 16.67
N ALA A 22 -15.06 -3.37 16.83
CA ALA A 22 -14.70 -4.52 16.00
C ALA A 22 -15.06 -4.29 14.52
N GLN A 23 -16.24 -3.73 14.25
CA GLN A 23 -16.67 -3.38 12.90
C GLN A 23 -15.77 -2.31 12.27
N MET A 24 -15.41 -1.26 13.02
CA MET A 24 -14.49 -0.22 12.55
C MET A 24 -13.08 -0.74 12.30
N ALA A 25 -12.60 -1.71 13.09
CA ALA A 25 -11.29 -2.33 12.87
C ALA A 25 -11.26 -3.21 11.61
N ASN A 26 -12.38 -3.88 11.29
CA ASN A 26 -12.51 -4.73 10.11
C ASN A 26 -12.88 -3.95 8.84
N ALA A 27 -13.31 -2.68 8.98
CA ALA A 27 -13.61 -1.84 7.84
C ALA A 27 -12.34 -1.59 7.01
N PRO A 28 -12.42 -1.63 5.67
CA PRO A 28 -11.28 -1.35 4.82
C PRO A 28 -10.79 0.08 5.07
N LYS A 29 -9.48 0.22 5.33
CA LYS A 29 -8.86 1.54 5.50
C LYS A 29 -9.02 2.35 4.20
N PRO A 30 -9.23 3.67 4.29
CA PRO A 30 -9.25 4.53 3.11
C PRO A 30 -7.90 4.45 2.38
N THR A 31 -7.95 4.49 1.04
CA THR A 31 -6.79 4.28 0.15
C THR A 31 -5.60 5.17 0.47
N ASN A 32 -5.84 6.44 0.82
CA ASN A 32 -4.79 7.40 1.19
C ASN A 32 -4.01 6.96 2.46
N VAL A 33 -4.72 6.50 3.50
CA VAL A 33 -4.07 6.05 4.75
C VAL A 33 -3.20 4.84 4.50
N LYS A 34 -3.69 3.87 3.71
CA LYS A 34 -2.91 2.69 3.34
C LYS A 34 -1.65 3.05 2.54
N ALA A 35 -1.76 3.93 1.55
CA ALA A 35 -0.60 4.38 0.77
C ALA A 35 0.48 5.04 1.65
N ARG A 36 0.07 5.82 2.65
CA ARG A 36 1.01 6.43 3.62
C ARG A 36 1.65 5.41 4.54
N GLU A 37 0.90 4.42 5.04
CA GLU A 37 1.43 3.31 5.83
C GLU A 37 2.48 2.53 5.03
N ASP A 38 2.16 2.14 3.79
CA ASP A 38 3.06 1.42 2.91
C ASP A 38 4.36 2.21 2.62
N PHE A 39 4.26 3.53 2.42
CA PHE A 39 5.42 4.41 2.24
C PHE A 39 6.32 4.43 3.49
N ILE A 40 5.72 4.58 4.68
CA ILE A 40 6.45 4.60 5.95
C ILE A 40 7.15 3.24 6.16
N ASP A 41 6.45 2.14 5.95
CA ASP A 41 6.98 0.79 6.09
C ASP A 41 8.11 0.53 5.11
N GLN A 42 7.97 0.97 3.86
CA GLN A 42 9.04 0.84 2.87
C GLN A 42 10.27 1.67 3.27
N LYS A 43 10.08 2.90 3.76
CA LYS A 43 11.16 3.76 4.26
C LYS A 43 11.87 3.13 5.46
N PHE A 44 11.12 2.56 6.39
CA PHE A 44 11.65 1.88 7.57
C PHE A 44 12.43 0.62 7.19
N LYS A 45 11.87 -0.24 6.31
CA LYS A 45 12.56 -1.41 5.76
C LYS A 45 13.87 -1.02 5.07
N ARG A 46 13.88 0.05 4.26
CA ARG A 46 15.10 0.59 3.62
C ARG A 46 16.13 1.02 4.66
N ARG A 47 15.72 1.71 5.72
CA ARG A 47 16.60 2.14 6.81
C ARG A 47 17.21 0.94 7.55
N LEU A 48 16.39 -0.04 7.91
CA LEU A 48 16.87 -1.28 8.55
C LEU A 48 17.87 -2.03 7.67
N LYS A 49 17.61 -2.11 6.35
CA LYS A 49 18.56 -2.72 5.40
C LYS A 49 19.89 -1.97 5.34
N ARG A 50 19.89 -0.64 5.42
CA ARG A 50 21.14 0.15 5.47
C ARG A 50 21.93 -0.08 6.76
N ILE A 51 21.25 -0.15 7.90
CA ILE A 51 21.90 -0.40 9.19
C ILE A 51 22.48 -1.82 9.25
N LYS A 52 21.78 -2.82 8.68
CA LYS A 52 22.23 -4.21 8.64
C LYS A 52 23.29 -4.49 7.58
N ARG A 53 23.51 -3.58 6.61
CA ARG A 53 24.58 -3.74 5.62
C ARG A 53 25.91 -3.37 6.28
N PRO A 54 26.86 -4.31 6.45
CA PRO A 54 28.21 -3.96 6.84
C PRO A 54 28.77 -3.01 5.78
N VAL A 55 29.35 -1.90 6.22
CA VAL A 55 29.99 -0.90 5.38
C VAL A 55 31.23 -1.55 4.76
N GLY A 56 31.10 -2.29 3.65
CA GLY A 56 32.26 -3.00 3.09
C GLY A 56 32.08 -4.01 1.97
N LEU A 57 30.89 -4.21 1.37
CA LEU A 57 30.77 -5.11 0.22
C LEU A 57 30.00 -4.42 -0.91
N LYS A 58 30.74 -3.82 -1.83
CA LYS A 58 30.27 -3.54 -3.20
C LYS A 58 30.34 -4.88 -3.95
N PRO A 59 29.22 -5.56 -4.28
CA PRO A 59 29.27 -6.51 -5.39
C PRO A 59 29.47 -5.69 -6.68
N ALA A 60 30.40 -6.16 -7.50
CA ALA A 60 30.80 -5.55 -8.74
C ALA A 60 29.61 -5.17 -9.62
N SER A 61 29.77 -4.05 -10.33
CA SER A 61 28.97 -3.62 -11.46
C SER A 61 28.72 -4.78 -12.42
N VAL A 62 27.47 -5.22 -12.54
CA VAL A 62 26.97 -5.83 -13.77
C VAL A 62 26.28 -4.71 -14.52
N SER A 63 27.08 -4.08 -15.37
CA SER A 63 26.69 -3.23 -16.47
C SER A 63 25.72 -3.96 -17.41
N ASP A 64 24.76 -3.19 -17.91
CA ASP A 64 24.15 -3.32 -19.24
C ASP A 64 23.39 -4.60 -19.59
N ILE A 65 22.08 -4.60 -19.33
CA ILE A 65 21.11 -4.99 -20.36
C ILE A 65 19.97 -3.95 -20.33
N LYS A 66 20.07 -3.05 -21.30
CA LYS A 66 19.04 -2.08 -21.66
C LYS A 66 18.07 -2.82 -22.59
N GLU A 67 17.01 -3.40 -22.04
CA GLU A 67 15.87 -3.80 -22.86
C GLU A 67 14.83 -2.68 -22.77
N GLU A 68 14.86 -1.82 -23.78
CA GLU A 68 13.81 -0.84 -24.05
C GLU A 68 12.53 -1.60 -24.38
N PRO A 69 11.36 -1.27 -23.78
CA PRO A 69 10.10 -1.80 -24.26
C PRO A 69 9.86 -1.23 -25.67
N THR A 70 9.94 -2.11 -26.67
CA THR A 70 9.56 -1.83 -28.05
C THR A 70 8.07 -1.47 -28.04
N VAL A 71 7.77 -0.20 -28.27
CA VAL A 71 6.40 0.26 -28.53
C VAL A 71 6.05 -0.23 -29.94
N GLU A 72 5.18 -1.23 -30.05
CA GLU A 72 4.49 -1.53 -31.31
C GLU A 72 3.60 -0.33 -31.62
N ILE A 73 4.08 0.51 -32.53
CA ILE A 73 3.31 1.57 -33.18
C ILE A 73 2.62 0.89 -34.35
N GLU A 74 1.32 0.61 -34.22
CA GLU A 74 0.51 0.31 -35.39
C GLU A 74 0.43 1.57 -36.27
N PRO A 75 0.59 1.44 -37.60
CA PRO A 75 0.57 2.58 -38.50
C PRO A 75 -0.82 3.21 -38.55
N GLU A 76 -0.85 4.53 -38.41
CA GLU A 76 -1.99 5.36 -38.78
C GLU A 76 -2.29 5.17 -40.29
N ASP A 77 -3.47 4.65 -40.60
CA ASP A 77 -4.08 4.81 -41.92
C ASP A 77 -4.56 6.26 -42.05
N ASN A 78 -3.79 7.01 -42.82
CA ASN A 78 -4.14 8.30 -43.37
C ASN A 78 -4.68 8.08 -44.80
N THR A 79 -5.52 9.03 -45.29
CA THR A 79 -6.25 9.10 -46.58
C THR A 79 -7.71 8.59 -46.54
N GLU A 80 -8.76 9.35 -46.86
CA GLU A 80 -8.90 10.64 -47.56
C GLU A 80 -10.31 11.27 -47.30
N PRO A 81 -10.54 12.54 -47.67
CA PRO A 81 -11.74 13.33 -47.35
C PRO A 81 -12.84 13.20 -48.43
N THR A 82 -14.09 13.48 -48.09
CA THR A 82 -15.09 13.85 -49.11
C THR A 82 -16.15 14.79 -48.52
N GLU A 83 -16.23 15.98 -49.11
CA GLU A 83 -17.26 17.01 -48.90
C GLU A 83 -18.60 16.57 -49.51
N GLU A 84 -19.71 16.90 -48.86
CA GLU A 84 -20.94 17.47 -49.45
C GLU A 84 -21.88 18.00 -48.36
#